data_AF-A0A5K0WJP9-F1
#
_entry.id   AF-A0A5K0WJP9-F1
#
_cell.length_a   1.000
_cell.length_b   1.000
_cell.length_c   1.000
_cell.angle_alpha   90.00
_cell.angle_beta   90.00
_cell.angle_gamma   90.00
#
_symmetry.space_group_name_H-M   'P 1'
#
loop_
_entity.id
_entity.type
_entity.pdbx_description
1 polymer ?
#
loop_
_entity_poly.entity_id
_entity_poly.type
_entity_poly.pdbx_seq_one_letter_code
_entity_poly.pdbx_strand_id
1 'polypeptide(L)' 'MDALLMKLSSIAEAALADKKFDPNRVEELMKEFERESMASLAAMEEQAMQASKDAEASVRKAHASCIKSSMSSTSD' A
#
# COMPACT_ATOMS: atom_id res chain seq x y z
N MET A 1 1.58 -9.29 -6.27
CA MET A 1 3.03 -9.47 -6.16
C MET A 1 3.43 -10.93 -6.24
N ASP A 2 2.84 -11.81 -5.43
CA ASP A 2 3.21 -13.24 -5.40
C ASP A 2 3.08 -13.94 -6.77
N ALA A 3 2.05 -13.60 -7.55
CA ALA A 3 1.87 -14.10 -8.90
C ALA A 3 3.03 -13.69 -9.84
N LEU A 4 3.53 -12.45 -9.73
CA LEU A 4 4.66 -11.98 -10.51
C LEU A 4 5.97 -12.64 -10.07
N LEU A 5 6.14 -12.89 -8.77
CA LEU A 5 7.30 -13.62 -8.25
C LEU A 5 7.30 -15.08 -8.72
N MET A 6 6.16 -15.76 -8.74
CA MET A 6 6.06 -17.10 -9.34
C MET A 6 6.37 -17.08 -10.84
N LYS A 7 5.88 -16.09 -11.58
CA LYS A 7 6.24 -15.92 -13.00
C LYS A 7 7.74 -15.71 -13.17
N LEU A 8 8.38 -14.92 -12.31
CA LEU A 8 9.83 -14.72 -12.32
C LEU A 8 10.59 -16.02 -12.12
N SER A 9 10.21 -16.80 -11.10
CA SER A 9 10.84 -18.11 -10.83
C SER A 9 10.74 -19.04 -12.03
N SER A 10 9.55 -19.13 -12.66
CA SER A 10 9.35 -19.96 -13.85
C SER A 10 10.19 -19.48 -15.05
N ILE A 11 10.31 -18.16 -15.25
CA ILE A 11 11.12 -17.59 -16.32
C ILE A 11 12.61 -17.84 -16.07
N ALA A 12 13.08 -17.73 -14.82
CA ALA A 12 14.46 -18.02 -14.45
C ALA A 12 14.83 -19.49 -14.68
N GLU A 13 13.94 -20.42 -14.33
CA GLU A 13 14.10 -21.85 -14.63
C GLU A 13 14.18 -22.11 -16.13
N ALA A 14 13.32 -21.48 -16.92
CA ALA A 14 13.34 -21.60 -18.38
C ALA A 14 14.63 -21.05 -19.01
N ALA A 15 15.13 -19.92 -18.51
CA ALA A 15 16.37 -19.30 -18.99
C ALA A 15 17.61 -20.17 -18.71
N LEU A 16 17.60 -20.95 -17.62
CA LEU A 16 18.68 -21.88 -17.28
C LEU A 16 18.67 -23.14 -18.16
N ALA A 17 17.47 -23.59 -18.57
CA ALA A 17 17.30 -24.85 -19.30
C ALA A 17 17.35 -24.69 -20.83
N ASP A 18 16.95 -23.55 -21.38
CA ASP A 18 16.78 -23.34 -22.83
C ASP A 18 17.77 -22.32 -23.41
N LYS A 19 18.62 -22.77 -24.35
CA LYS A 19 19.57 -21.91 -25.09
C LYS A 19 18.89 -20.95 -26.08
N LYS A 20 17.61 -21.16 -26.39
CA LYS A 20 16.79 -20.27 -27.24
C LYS A 20 15.86 -19.39 -26.41
N PHE A 21 16.08 -19.30 -25.10
CA PHE A 21 15.30 -18.44 -24.23
C PHE A 21 15.22 -17.02 -24.79
N ASP A 22 14.00 -16.48 -24.85
CA ASP A 22 13.77 -15.11 -25.27
C ASP A 22 13.92 -14.15 -24.08
N PRO A 23 14.98 -13.32 -24.03
CA PRO A 23 15.22 -12.40 -22.94
C PRO A 23 14.14 -11.31 -22.83
N ASN A 24 13.36 -11.04 -23.88
CA ASN A 24 12.29 -10.04 -23.85
C ASN A 24 11.20 -10.39 -22.83
N ARG A 25 11.02 -11.69 -22.52
CA ARG A 25 10.07 -12.15 -21.49
C ARG A 25 10.41 -11.61 -20.10
N VAL A 26 11.68 -11.35 -19.82
CA VAL A 26 12.10 -10.71 -18.55
C VAL A 26 11.71 -9.24 -18.56
N GLU A 27 11.92 -8.53 -19.67
CA GLU A 27 11.56 -7.12 -19.81
C GLU A 27 10.04 -6.90 -19.65
N GLU A 28 9.23 -7.76 -20.28
CA GLU A 28 7.77 -7.74 -20.11
C GLU A 28 7.35 -7.95 -18.66
N LEU A 29 7.98 -8.90 -17.96
CA LEU A 29 7.72 -9.13 -16.54
C LEU A 29 8.13 -7.94 -15.67
N MET A 30 9.24 -7.28 -15.98
CA MET A 30 9.66 -6.08 -15.24
C MET A 30 8.67 -4.93 -15.42
N LYS A 31 8.08 -4.76 -16.61
CA LYS A 31 7.00 -3.78 -16.85
C LYS A 31 5.74 -4.10 -16.04
N GLU A 32 5.40 -5.38 -15.90
CA GLU A 32 4.29 -5.80 -15.01
C GLU A 32 4.61 -5.49 -13.54
N PHE A 33 5.84 -5.78 -13.11
CA PHE A 33 6.30 -5.56 -11.73
C PHE A 33 6.31 -4.08 -11.35
N GLU A 34 6.82 -3.21 -12.22
CA GLU A 34 6.82 -1.76 -12.01
C GLU A 34 5.39 -1.24 -11.82
N ARG A 35 4.46 -1.64 -12.71
CA ARG A 35 3.06 -1.23 -12.62
C ARG A 35 2.40 -1.67 -11.33
N GLU A 36 2.58 -2.94 -10.93
CA GLU A 36 1.99 -3.45 -9.70
C GLU A 36 2.61 -2.77 -8.46
N SER A 37 3.92 -2.52 -8.47
CA SER A 37 4.62 -1.81 -7.39
C SER A 37 4.09 -0.39 -7.20
N MET A 38 3.95 0.36 -8.30
CA MET A 38 3.42 1.72 -8.25
C MET A 38 1.98 1.75 -7.73
N ALA A 39 1.13 0.83 -8.18
CA ALA A 39 -0.24 0.72 -7.72
C ALA A 39 -0.32 0.38 -6.23
N SER A 40 0.51 -0.57 -5.77
CA SER A 40 0.60 -0.95 -4.36
C SER A 40 1.07 0.21 -3.49
N LEU A 41 2.08 0.96 -3.94
CA LEU A 41 2.60 2.11 -3.22
C LEU A 41 1.54 3.21 -3.09
N ALA A 42 0.86 3.54 -4.18
CA ALA A 42 -0.22 4.52 -4.18
C ALA A 42 -1.35 4.14 -3.21
N ALA A 43 -1.76 2.86 -3.20
CA ALA A 43 -2.78 2.37 -2.28
C ALA A 43 -2.34 2.46 -0.81
N MET A 44 -1.07 2.15 -0.52
CA MET A 44 -0.50 2.28 0.83
C MET A 44 -0.46 3.74 1.29
N GLU A 45 -0.06 4.67 0.42
CA GLU A 45 -0.06 6.10 0.72
C GLU A 45 -1.48 6.62 0.98
N GLU A 46 -2.46 6.20 0.18
CA GLU A 46 -3.86 6.57 0.38
C GLU A 46 -4.39 6.05 1.73
N GLN A 47 -4.10 4.80 2.07
CA GLN A 47 -4.48 4.22 3.36
C GLN A 47 -3.83 4.98 4.53
N ALA A 48 -2.55 5.32 4.41
CA ALA A 48 -1.84 6.09 5.43
C ALA A 48 -2.44 7.49 5.61
N MET A 49 -2.77 8.19 4.52
CA MET A 49 -3.44 9.48 4.57
C MET A 49 -4.81 9.38 5.25
N GLN A 50 -5.59 8.35 4.95
CA GLN A 50 -6.90 8.15 5.57
C GLN A 50 -6.77 7.86 7.07
N ALA A 51 -5.85 6.98 7.46
CA ALA A 51 -5.58 6.68 8.86
C ALA A 51 -5.17 7.93 9.66
N SER A 52 -4.37 8.83 9.04
CA SER A 52 -4.00 10.11 9.65
C SER A 52 -5.22 11.01 9.89
N LYS A 53 -6.08 11.18 8.87
CA LYS A 53 -7.31 11.97 8.99
C LYS A 53 -8.25 11.44 10.08
N ASP A 54 -8.39 10.13 10.17
CA ASP A 54 -9.24 9.48 11.17
C ASP A 54 -8.68 9.69 12.59
N ALA A 55 -7.36 9.60 12.75
CA ALA A 55 -6.69 9.89 14.02
C ALA A 55 -6.90 11.35 14.45
N GLU A 56 -6.71 12.31 13.54
CA GLU A 56 -6.95 13.73 13.81
C GLU A 56 -8.41 14.01 14.18
N ALA A 57 -9.37 13.38 13.48
CA ALA A 57 -10.78 13.52 13.78
C ALA A 57 -11.13 12.97 15.17
N SER A 58 -10.54 11.83 15.54
CA SER A 58 -10.69 11.22 16.86
C SER A 58 -10.18 12.15 17.97
N VAL A 59 -8.98 12.73 17.80
CA VAL A 59 -8.42 13.71 18.75
C VAL A 59 -9.31 14.94 18.87
N ARG A 60 -9.76 15.51 17.74
CA ARG A 60 -10.67 16.67 17.74
C ARG A 60 -11.98 16.36 18.47
N LYS A 61 -12.55 15.19 18.26
CA LYS A 61 -13.78 14.75 18.94
C LYS A 61 -13.56 14.57 20.46
N ALA A 62 -12.46 13.95 20.86
CA ALA A 62 -12.11 13.79 22.27
C ALA A 62 -11.91 15.15 22.96
N HIS A 63 -11.20 16.07 22.31
CA HIS A 63 -10.98 17.44 22.81
C HIS A 63 -12.31 18.20 22.97
N ALA A 64 -13.18 18.17 21.95
CA ALA A 64 -14.50 18.79 22.01
C ALA A 64 -15.36 18.21 23.15
N SER A 65 -15.29 16.90 23.38
CA SER A 65 -15.98 16.25 24.51
C SER A 65 -15.44 16.72 25.87
N CYS A 66 -14.12 16.83 26.03
CA CYS A 66 -13.49 17.28 27.28
C CYS A 66 -13.90 18.73 27.62
N ILE A 67 -13.89 19.62 26.63
CA ILE A 67 -14.33 21.02 26.79
C ILE A 67 -15.81 21.05 27.19
N LYS A 68 -16.67 20.32 26.47
CA LYS A 68 -18.11 20.27 26.77
C LYS A 68 -18.37 19.81 28.20
N SER A 69 -17.72 18.75 28.65
CA SER A 69 -17.85 18.24 30.01
C SER A 69 -17.39 19.27 31.05
N SER A 70 -16.28 19.96 30.82
CA SER A 70 -15.76 20.99 31.74
C SER A 70 -16.73 22.17 31.90
N MET A 71 -17.37 22.61 30.80
CA MET A 71 -18.33 23.71 30.81
C MET A 71 -19.67 23.35 31.47
N SER A 72 -20.14 22.10 31.35
CA SER A 72 -21.32 21.64 32.09
C SER A 72 -21.10 21.59 33.60
N SER A 73 -19.87 21.32 34.06
CA SER A 73 -19.53 21.25 35.50
C SER A 73 -19.42 22.62 36.18
N THR A 74 -19.36 23.71 35.43
CA THR A 74 -19.18 25.08 35.97
C THR A 74 -20.50 25.87 36.04
N SER A 75 -21.61 25.26 35.65
CA SER A 75 -22.93 25.92 35.56
C SER A 75 -23.92 25.47 36.66
N ASP A 76 -23.46 24.69 37.66
CA ASP A 76 -24.18 24.37 38.91
C ASP A 76 -23.57 25.15 40.09
#